data_AF-A0A1Z4NPV8-F1
#
_entry.id   AF-A0A1Z4NPV8-F1
#
_cell.length_a   1.000
_cell.length_b   1.000
_cell.length_c   1.000
_cell.angle_alpha   90.00
_cell.angle_beta   90.00
_cell.angle_gamma   90.00
#
_symmetry.space_group_name_H-M   'P 1'
#
loop_
_entity.id
_entity.type
_entity.pdbx_description
1 polymer ?
#
loop_
_entity_poly.entity_id
_entity_poly.type
_entity_poly.pdbx_seq_one_letter_code
_entity_poly.pdbx_strand_id
1 'polypeptide(L)'
;MLKNQLVFAAIAGVVTSAAVIGWTNHQTPAQSSSRTPYRAINVQQFVSQNRISGLNPNQTAVKLFADKEEAEGRQSESIDIKYSRNNTAVIMLTKEGLADDSVRALRQRIEMQRNQNGRWSVIWVGEQNKCQRGRGSQTWTAKLCS
;
A
#
# COMPACT_ATOMS: atom_id res chain seq x y z
N MET A 1 57.40 -14.29 2.62
CA MET A 1 57.54 -13.45 1.42
C MET A 1 58.08 -14.32 0.29
N LEU A 2 57.30 -14.59 -0.76
CA LEU A 2 57.76 -14.72 -2.16
C LEU A 2 56.53 -14.87 -3.06
N LYS A 3 56.67 -14.36 -4.27
CA LYS A 3 55.64 -13.83 -5.17
C LYS A 3 54.91 -14.93 -5.94
N ASN A 4 53.58 -14.85 -6.05
CA ASN A 4 52.80 -15.68 -6.98
C ASN A 4 52.58 -14.88 -8.28
N GLN A 5 53.05 -15.44 -9.39
CA GLN A 5 53.08 -14.83 -10.72
C GLN A 5 51.70 -14.87 -11.40
N LEU A 6 51.39 -13.77 -12.10
CA LEU A 6 50.23 -13.57 -12.97
C LEU A 6 50.40 -14.33 -14.29
N VAL A 7 49.32 -14.92 -14.79
CA VAL A 7 49.16 -15.20 -16.23
C VAL A 7 48.07 -14.25 -16.74
N PHE A 8 48.49 -13.28 -17.55
CA PHE A 8 47.60 -12.40 -18.30
C PHE A 8 47.21 -13.10 -19.60
N ALA A 9 45.92 -13.35 -19.79
CA ALA A 9 45.35 -13.58 -21.11
C ALA A 9 44.44 -12.38 -21.43
N ALA A 10 44.94 -11.48 -22.26
CA ALA A 10 44.14 -10.43 -22.88
C ALA A 10 43.54 -11.00 -24.18
N ILE A 11 42.21 -11.04 -24.28
CA ILE A 11 41.53 -10.95 -25.57
C ILE A 11 40.44 -9.90 -25.45
N ALA A 12 40.63 -8.86 -26.24
CA ALA A 12 39.73 -7.73 -26.41
C ALA A 12 38.42 -8.20 -27.06
N GLY A 13 37.31 -7.98 -26.36
CA GLY A 13 35.98 -7.99 -26.92
C GLY A 13 35.33 -6.64 -26.66
N VAL A 14 35.49 -5.69 -27.58
CA VAL A 14 34.69 -4.47 -27.61
C VAL A 14 33.30 -4.89 -28.07
N VAL A 15 32.35 -5.00 -27.14
CA VAL A 15 30.92 -4.92 -27.46
C VAL A 15 30.40 -3.64 -26.83
N THR A 16 30.46 -2.58 -27.62
CA THR A 16 29.70 -1.35 -27.41
C THR A 16 28.22 -1.67 -27.61
N SER A 17 27.48 -1.77 -26.52
CA SER A 17 26.12 -1.25 -26.37
C SER A 17 25.75 -1.33 -24.90
N ALA A 18 25.73 -0.18 -24.25
CA ALA A 18 25.24 -0.03 -22.89
C ALA A 18 23.74 -0.33 -22.85
N ALA A 19 23.39 -1.61 -22.66
CA ALA A 19 22.08 -1.95 -22.13
C ALA A 19 22.14 -1.69 -20.62
N VAL A 20 21.78 -0.48 -20.22
CA VAL A 20 21.28 -0.22 -18.87
C VAL A 20 20.11 -1.17 -18.65
N ILE A 21 20.37 -2.34 -18.07
CA ILE A 21 19.32 -3.18 -17.50
C ILE A 21 18.86 -2.43 -16.25
N GLY A 22 18.03 -1.42 -16.47
CA GLY A 22 17.27 -0.77 -15.43
C GLY A 22 16.53 -1.86 -14.68
N TRP A 23 16.70 -1.90 -13.37
CA TRP A 23 15.92 -2.76 -12.50
C TRP A 23 14.46 -2.31 -12.60
N THR A 24 13.71 -2.91 -13.53
CA THR A 24 12.28 -2.69 -13.62
C THR A 24 11.68 -3.27 -12.35
N ASN A 25 11.15 -2.42 -11.47
CA ASN A 25 10.28 -2.86 -10.39
C ASN A 25 9.14 -3.68 -11.01
N HIS A 26 9.25 -5.00 -10.94
CA HIS A 26 8.28 -5.93 -11.51
C HIS A 26 7.05 -5.94 -10.61
N GLN A 27 6.22 -4.89 -10.73
CA GLN A 27 4.88 -4.88 -10.16
C GLN A 27 4.03 -5.82 -11.01
N THR A 28 3.67 -6.98 -10.46
CA THR A 28 2.85 -7.98 -11.14
C THR A 28 1.54 -7.35 -11.65
N PRO A 29 1.10 -7.59 -12.90
CA PRO A 29 -0.09 -6.97 -13.50
C PRO A 29 -1.38 -7.15 -12.68
N ALA A 30 -1.49 -8.25 -11.93
CA ALA A 30 -2.63 -8.51 -11.05
C ALA A 30 -2.71 -7.56 -9.85
N GLN A 31 -1.57 -7.02 -9.38
CA GLN A 31 -1.55 -6.08 -8.27
C GLN A 31 -1.95 -4.67 -8.73
N SER A 32 -1.55 -4.26 -9.94
CA SER A 32 -1.93 -2.96 -10.51
C SER A 32 -3.42 -2.87 -10.85
N SER A 33 -4.03 -3.93 -11.38
CA SER A 33 -5.47 -3.94 -11.68
C SER A 33 -6.32 -3.77 -10.41
N SER A 34 -5.94 -4.39 -9.29
CA SER A 34 -6.64 -4.25 -8.01
C SER A 34 -6.54 -2.86 -7.36
N ARG A 35 -5.52 -2.09 -7.74
CA ARG A 35 -5.25 -0.74 -7.21
C ARG A 35 -5.93 0.37 -8.03
N THR A 36 -6.19 0.10 -9.31
CA THR A 36 -6.78 1.06 -10.27
C THR A 36 -8.05 1.77 -9.76
N PRO A 37 -9.01 1.12 -9.06
CA PRO A 37 -10.22 1.81 -8.63
C PRO A 37 -10.05 2.66 -7.36
N TYR A 38 -8.82 2.77 -6.82
CA TYR A 38 -8.51 3.55 -5.62
C TYR A 38 -7.66 4.76 -5.96
N ARG A 39 -7.85 5.85 -5.22
CA ARG A 39 -6.90 6.96 -5.19
C ARG A 39 -5.71 6.57 -4.32
N ALA A 40 -4.50 6.60 -4.87
CA ALA A 40 -3.30 6.29 -4.11
C ALA A 40 -3.04 7.36 -3.03
N ILE A 41 -2.63 6.91 -1.85
CA ILE A 41 -2.18 7.75 -0.74
C ILE A 41 -0.67 7.60 -0.59
N ASN A 42 0.01 8.69 -0.17
CA ASN A 42 1.43 8.64 0.16
C ASN A 42 1.68 7.70 1.35
N VAL A 43 2.44 6.62 1.12
CA VAL A 43 2.67 5.56 2.11
C VAL A 43 3.43 6.09 3.33
N GLN A 44 4.48 6.88 3.14
CA GLN A 44 5.31 7.40 4.21
C GLN A 44 4.51 8.30 5.14
N GLN A 45 3.71 9.21 4.58
CA GLN A 45 2.83 10.09 5.34
C GLN A 45 1.75 9.29 6.09
N PHE A 46 1.12 8.31 5.43
CA PHE A 46 0.10 7.47 6.08
C PHE A 46 0.69 6.70 7.27
N VAL A 47 1.86 6.09 7.10
CA VAL A 47 2.53 5.32 8.15
C VAL A 47 2.93 6.20 9.34
N SER A 48 3.44 7.41 9.08
CA SER A 48 3.86 8.33 10.14
C SER A 48 2.68 8.91 10.91
N GLN A 49 1.63 9.37 10.21
CA GLN A 49 0.41 9.92 10.82
C GLN A 49 -0.28 8.90 11.73
N ASN A 50 -0.40 7.65 11.29
CA ASN A 50 -1.06 6.58 12.05
C ASN A 50 -0.13 5.88 13.06
N ARG A 51 1.17 6.20 13.07
CA ARG A 51 2.19 5.58 13.94
C ARG A 51 2.23 4.05 13.85
N ILE A 52 2.13 3.51 12.64
CA ILE A 52 2.04 2.06 12.36
C ILE A 52 3.34 1.44 11.82
N SER A 53 4.47 2.15 11.94
CA SER A 53 5.76 1.65 11.46
C SER A 53 6.17 0.35 12.19
N GLY A 54 6.57 -0.67 11.42
CA GLY A 54 7.03 -1.95 11.94
C GLY A 54 5.96 -2.86 12.54
N LEU A 55 4.69 -2.42 12.59
CA LEU A 55 3.58 -3.25 13.07
C LEU A 55 3.27 -4.39 12.09
N ASN A 56 2.83 -5.53 12.62
CA ASN A 56 2.28 -6.60 11.78
C ASN A 56 0.84 -6.24 11.31
N PRO A 57 0.25 -7.00 10.36
CA PRO A 57 -1.06 -6.63 9.81
C PRO A 57 -2.20 -6.61 10.83
N ASN A 58 -2.19 -7.49 11.83
CA ASN A 58 -3.19 -7.49 12.91
C ASN A 58 -3.02 -6.25 13.81
N GLN A 59 -1.81 -5.95 14.25
CA GLN A 59 -1.51 -4.75 15.05
C GLN A 59 -1.84 -3.46 14.30
N THR A 60 -1.55 -3.41 12.99
CA THR A 60 -1.91 -2.29 12.12
C THR A 60 -3.42 -2.12 12.06
N ALA A 61 -4.15 -3.21 11.84
CA ALA A 61 -5.61 -3.19 11.79
C ALA A 61 -6.23 -2.71 13.10
N VAL A 62 -5.77 -3.24 14.24
CA VAL A 62 -6.21 -2.82 15.57
C VAL A 62 -5.92 -1.33 15.78
N LYS A 63 -4.71 -0.86 15.43
CA LYS A 63 -4.33 0.54 15.59
C LYS A 63 -5.22 1.48 14.77
N LEU A 64 -5.47 1.15 13.50
CA LEU A 64 -6.32 1.95 12.61
C LEU A 64 -7.80 1.94 13.02
N PHE A 65 -8.28 0.87 13.65
CA PHE A 65 -9.66 0.76 14.13
C PHE A 65 -9.88 1.40 15.51
N ALA A 66 -8.84 1.42 16.35
CA ALA A 66 -8.92 1.92 17.72
C ALA A 66 -8.92 3.45 17.82
N ASP A 67 -8.49 4.17 16.77
CA ASP A 67 -8.59 5.63 16.70
C ASP A 67 -10.08 6.01 16.45
N LYS A 68 -10.86 5.95 17.52
CA LYS A 68 -12.28 6.35 17.58
C LYS A 68 -12.37 7.82 18.00
N GLU A 69 -12.91 8.66 17.12
CA GLU A 69 -13.72 9.79 17.59
C GLU A 69 -15.09 9.23 17.98
N GLU A 70 -15.72 9.78 19.02
CA GLU A 70 -17.06 9.39 19.44
C GLU A 70 -18.01 9.57 18.25
N ALA A 71 -18.47 8.45 17.70
CA ALA A 71 -19.32 8.45 16.53
C ALA A 71 -20.72 8.91 16.91
N GLU A 72 -21.07 10.15 16.59
CA GLU A 72 -22.46 10.60 16.62
C GLU A 72 -23.26 9.92 15.50
N GLY A 73 -24.46 9.40 15.82
CA GLY A 73 -25.37 8.82 14.83
C GLY A 73 -25.20 7.32 14.55
N ARG A 74 -25.55 6.88 13.33
CA ARG A 74 -25.57 5.45 12.89
C ARG A 74 -24.32 5.09 12.07
N GLN A 75 -23.13 5.28 12.64
CA GLN A 75 -21.87 4.90 12.00
C GLN A 75 -21.64 3.39 12.11
N SER A 76 -21.13 2.78 11.03
CA SER A 76 -20.65 1.40 11.04
C SER A 76 -19.21 1.35 10.56
N GLU A 77 -18.40 0.54 11.23
CA GLU A 77 -17.02 0.29 10.83
C GLU A 77 -16.77 -1.21 10.72
N SER A 78 -15.96 -1.59 9.73
CA SER A 78 -15.58 -2.98 9.50
C SER A 78 -14.13 -3.05 9.04
N ILE A 79 -13.44 -4.10 9.47
CA ILE A 79 -12.07 -4.38 9.09
C ILE A 79 -11.91 -5.85 8.70
N ASP A 80 -11.30 -6.11 7.55
CA ASP A 80 -10.98 -7.44 7.04
C ASP A 80 -9.48 -7.49 6.75
N ILE A 81 -8.82 -8.60 7.14
CA ILE A 81 -7.41 -8.84 6.89
C ILE A 81 -7.27 -10.13 6.10
N LYS A 82 -6.70 -10.04 4.90
CA LYS A 82 -6.43 -11.20 4.04
C LYS A 82 -4.94 -11.40 3.89
N TYR A 83 -4.46 -12.55 4.38
CA TYR A 83 -3.09 -12.99 4.15
C TYR A 83 -3.00 -13.78 2.85
N SER A 84 -1.92 -13.57 2.10
CA SER A 84 -1.59 -14.32 0.89
C SER A 84 -0.33 -15.16 1.12
N ARG A 85 -0.17 -16.22 0.32
CA ARG A 85 0.98 -17.14 0.39
C ARG A 85 2.32 -16.48 0.11
N ASN A 86 2.33 -15.31 -0.54
CA ASN A 86 3.54 -14.59 -0.93
C ASN A 86 4.01 -13.58 0.12
N ASN A 87 3.84 -13.88 1.42
CA ASN A 87 4.25 -12.97 2.50
C ASN A 87 3.63 -11.57 2.38
N THR A 88 2.39 -11.50 1.89
CA THR A 88 1.65 -10.25 1.74
C THR A 88 0.36 -10.31 2.52
N ALA A 89 -0.12 -9.14 2.94
CA ALA A 89 -1.41 -8.98 3.59
C ALA A 89 -2.12 -7.77 3.01
N VAL A 90 -3.44 -7.85 2.91
CA VAL A 90 -4.30 -6.74 2.53
C VAL A 90 -5.27 -6.49 3.67
N ILE A 91 -5.24 -5.27 4.21
CA ILE A 91 -6.20 -4.80 5.19
C ILE A 91 -7.22 -3.94 4.45
N MET A 92 -8.50 -4.26 4.63
CA MET A 92 -9.63 -3.50 4.11
C MET A 92 -10.37 -2.88 5.30
N LEU A 93 -10.25 -1.57 5.47
CA LEU A 93 -11.01 -0.80 6.45
C LEU A 93 -12.16 -0.10 5.72
N THR A 94 -13.39 -0.26 6.19
CA THR A 94 -14.56 0.45 5.67
C THR A 94 -15.30 1.13 6.81
N LYS A 95 -15.56 2.43 6.65
CA LYS A 95 -16.38 3.25 7.53
C LYS A 95 -17.58 3.76 6.73
N GLU A 96 -18.79 3.56 7.21
CA GLU A 96 -20.02 4.07 6.60
C GLU A 96 -20.82 4.91 7.59
N GLY A 97 -21.60 5.86 7.07
CA GLY A 97 -22.40 6.77 7.91
C GLY A 97 -21.55 7.86 8.54
N LEU A 98 -20.50 8.32 7.84
CA LEU A 98 -19.67 9.44 8.30
C LEU A 98 -20.51 10.72 8.39
N ALA A 99 -20.22 11.54 9.40
CA ALA A 99 -20.91 12.80 9.67
C ALA A 99 -20.52 13.95 8.72
N ASP A 100 -19.51 13.74 7.89
CA ASP A 100 -19.05 14.70 6.89
C ASP A 100 -20.18 15.05 5.90
N ASP A 101 -20.31 16.34 5.58
CA ASP A 101 -21.39 16.89 4.75
C ASP A 101 -21.25 16.50 3.26
N SER A 102 -20.09 15.98 2.88
CA SER A 102 -19.70 15.63 1.53
C SER A 102 -19.43 14.14 1.38
N VAL A 103 -18.80 13.51 2.37
CA VAL A 103 -18.42 12.09 2.37
C VAL A 103 -19.35 11.28 3.25
N ARG A 104 -20.03 10.31 2.66
CA ARG A 104 -20.93 9.38 3.37
C ARG A 104 -20.21 8.13 3.88
N ALA A 105 -19.20 7.66 3.14
CA ALA A 105 -18.45 6.46 3.49
C ALA A 105 -17.03 6.52 2.94
N LEU A 106 -16.11 5.90 3.67
CA LEU A 106 -14.69 5.82 3.38
C LEU A 106 -14.27 4.34 3.36
N ARG A 107 -13.44 3.96 2.39
CA ARG A 107 -12.82 2.65 2.34
C ARG A 107 -11.34 2.79 2.04
N GLN A 108 -10.51 2.22 2.90
CA GLN A 108 -9.08 2.16 2.74
C GLN A 108 -8.61 0.73 2.49
N ARG A 109 -7.68 0.60 1.54
CA ARG A 109 -6.97 -0.62 1.23
C ARG A 109 -5.50 -0.42 1.56
N ILE A 110 -4.99 -1.18 2.53
CA ILE A 110 -3.60 -1.12 2.97
C ILE A 110 -2.94 -2.44 2.58
N GLU A 111 -1.95 -2.37 1.69
CA GLU A 111 -1.16 -3.53 1.29
C GLU A 111 0.15 -3.55 2.06
N MET A 112 0.45 -4.70 2.66
CA MET A 112 1.65 -4.92 3.44
C MET A 112 2.45 -6.10 2.89
N GLN A 113 3.75 -6.04 3.05
CA GLN A 113 4.66 -7.12 2.69
C GLN A 113 5.63 -7.41 3.84
N ARG A 114 5.90 -8.69 4.06
CA ARG A 114 6.91 -9.16 4.99
C ARG A 114 8.21 -9.39 4.24
N ASN A 115 9.29 -8.76 4.69
CA ASN A 115 10.62 -9.00 4.14
C ASN A 115 11.25 -10.29 4.66
N GLN A 116 12.44 -10.63 4.14
CA GLN A 116 13.19 -11.84 4.52
C GLN A 116 13.55 -11.89 6.02
N ASN A 117 13.74 -10.74 6.66
CA ASN A 117 14.01 -10.64 8.11
C ASN A 117 12.73 -10.75 8.96
N GLY A 118 11.60 -11.07 8.32
CA GLY A 118 10.32 -11.25 8.98
C GLY A 118 9.61 -9.95 9.38
N ARG A 119 10.13 -8.78 8.98
CA ARG A 119 9.54 -7.47 9.31
C ARG A 119 8.49 -7.09 8.27
N TRP A 120 7.35 -6.63 8.76
CA TRP A 120 6.26 -6.12 7.93
C TRP A 120 6.47 -4.64 7.59
N SER A 121 6.04 -4.25 6.40
CA SER A 121 6.01 -2.85 5.97
C SER A 121 4.81 -2.61 5.08
N VAL A 122 4.21 -1.42 5.20
CA VAL A 122 3.19 -0.97 4.25
C VAL A 122 3.88 -0.65 2.92
N ILE A 123 3.38 -1.22 1.84
CA ILE A 123 3.95 -1.04 0.50
C ILE A 123 3.04 -0.22 -0.42
N TRP A 124 1.75 -0.10 -0.07
CA TRP A 124 0.79 0.72 -0.81
C TRP A 124 -0.45 0.99 0.03
N VAL A 125 -1.04 2.17 -0.18
CA VAL A 125 -2.30 2.58 0.46
C VAL A 125 -3.17 3.22 -0.62
N GLY A 126 -4.45 2.85 -0.63
CA GLY A 126 -5.43 3.47 -1.51
C GLY A 126 -6.75 3.71 -0.82
N GLU A 127 -7.48 4.69 -1.34
CA GLU A 127 -8.76 5.15 -0.79
C GLU A 127 -9.87 5.19 -1.85
N GLN A 128 -11.07 4.85 -1.39
CA GLN A 128 -12.32 5.08 -2.08
C GLN A 128 -13.32 5.75 -1.15
N ASN A 129 -14.19 6.57 -1.74
CA ASN A 129 -15.26 7.24 -1.02
C ASN A 129 -16.61 6.97 -1.67
N LYS A 130 -17.68 7.04 -0.89
CA LYS A 130 -19.04 7.31 -1.37
C LYS A 130 -19.43 8.69 -0.87
N CYS A 131 -19.98 9.52 -1.74
CA CYS A 131 -20.38 10.87 -1.40
C CYS A 131 -21.81 10.91 -0.86
N GLN A 132 -22.14 11.98 -0.14
CA GLN A 132 -23.51 12.34 0.21
C GLN A 132 -24.31 12.68 -1.07
N ARG A 133 -25.64 12.62 -0.99
CA ARG A 133 -26.52 12.85 -2.15
C ARG A 133 -26.26 14.25 -2.73
N GLY A 134 -25.98 14.31 -4.03
CA GLY A 134 -25.68 15.56 -4.73
C GLY A 134 -24.24 16.06 -4.59
N ARG A 135 -23.37 15.33 -3.88
CA ARG A 135 -21.95 15.69 -3.64
C ARG A 135 -20.96 14.84 -4.45
N GLY A 136 -21.43 14.23 -5.53
CA GLY A 136 -20.65 13.32 -6.38
C GLY A 136 -21.18 11.88 -6.37
N SER A 137 -20.26 10.93 -6.55
CA SER A 137 -20.60 9.51 -6.75
C SER A 137 -21.19 8.89 -5.49
N GLN A 138 -22.36 8.26 -5.62
CA GLN A 138 -22.99 7.50 -4.53
C GLN A 138 -22.47 6.06 -4.42
N THR A 139 -21.65 5.62 -5.38
CA THR A 139 -20.93 4.35 -5.38
C THR A 139 -19.45 4.58 -5.11
N TRP A 140 -18.73 3.52 -4.73
CA TRP A 140 -17.29 3.58 -4.44
C TRP A 140 -16.51 4.16 -5.61
N THR A 141 -15.76 5.23 -5.35
CA THR A 141 -14.94 5.91 -6.36
C THR A 141 -13.63 6.40 -5.75
N ALA A 142 -12.60 6.53 -6.60
CA ALA A 142 -11.36 7.22 -6.27
C ALA A 142 -11.51 8.75 -6.27
N LYS A 143 -12.54 9.27 -6.93
CA LYS A 143 -12.80 10.72 -7.04
C LYS A 143 -13.19 11.29 -5.68
N LEU A 144 -12.75 12.53 -5.43
CA LEU A 144 -13.16 13.28 -4.25
C LEU A 144 -14.64 13.69 -4.36
N CYS A 145 -15.28 13.83 -3.21
CA CYS A 145 -16.60 14.44 -3.10
C CYS A 145 -16.48 15.97 -3.23
N SER A 146 -17.59 16.63 -3.58
CA SER A 146 -17.67 18.08 -3.86
C SER A 146 -18.37 18.88 -2.78
#